data_AF-A0A0W1KKZ2-F1
#
_entry.id   AF-A0A0W1KKZ2-F1
#
_cell.length_a   1.000
_cell.length_b   1.000
_cell.length_c   1.000
_cell.angle_alpha   90.00
_cell.angle_beta   90.00
_cell.angle_gamma   90.00
#
_symmetry.space_group_name_H-M   'P 1'
#
loop_
_entity.id
_entity.type
_entity.pdbx_description
1 polymer ?
#
loop_
_entity_poly.entity_id
_entity_poly.type
_entity_poly.pdbx_seq_one_letter_code
_entity_poly.pdbx_strand_id
1 'polypeptide(L)' 'MSRFLTIADVAEYLNVSAGQVRTLIKNGELPAIQVGGRGQWRIEDAVLTEYVERAYAATREKIASGEDF' A
#
# COMPACT_ATOMS: atom_id res chain seq x y z
N MET A 1 1.06 14.60 -13.45
CA MET A 1 -0.12 13.76 -13.69
C MET A 1 -0.16 12.71 -12.60
N SER A 2 -1.25 12.57 -11.86
CA SER A 2 -1.42 11.44 -10.93
C SER A 2 -1.80 10.19 -11.72
N ARG A 3 -1.00 9.11 -11.60
CA ARG A 3 -1.32 7.81 -12.19
C ARG A 3 -2.05 6.97 -11.15
N PHE A 4 -3.16 6.35 -11.54
CA PHE A 4 -3.83 5.35 -10.71
C PHE A 4 -3.32 3.96 -11.08
N LEU A 5 -2.94 3.20 -10.05
CA LEU A 5 -2.45 1.84 -10.11
C LEU A 5 -3.58 0.85 -9.80
N THR A 6 -3.55 -0.31 -10.45
CA THR A 6 -4.38 -1.45 -10.08
C THR A 6 -3.75 -2.21 -8.91
N ILE A 7 -4.50 -3.12 -8.30
CA ILE A 7 -3.97 -4.05 -7.30
C ILE A 7 -2.79 -4.85 -7.86
N ALA A 8 -2.82 -5.23 -9.14
CA ALA A 8 -1.77 -5.99 -9.79
C ALA A 8 -0.48 -5.15 -9.93
N ASP A 9 -0.60 -3.89 -10.38
CA ASP A 9 0.54 -2.99 -10.50
C ASP A 9 1.22 -2.76 -9.14
N VAL A 10 0.44 -2.57 -8.07
CA VAL A 10 0.97 -2.40 -6.70
C VAL A 10 1.64 -3.69 -6.20
N ALA A 11 1.03 -4.85 -6.48
CA ALA A 11 1.58 -6.14 -6.08
C ALA A 11 2.95 -6.39 -6.74
N GLU A 12 3.08 -6.06 -8.02
CA GLU A 12 4.36 -6.12 -8.74
C GLU A 12 5.37 -5.11 -8.16
N TYR A 13 4.95 -3.86 -7.94
CA TYR A 13 5.82 -2.80 -7.41
C TYR A 13 6.41 -3.15 -6.04
N LEU A 14 5.58 -3.67 -5.13
CA LEU A 14 6.00 -4.05 -3.78
C LEU A 14 6.57 -5.47 -3.70
N ASN A 15 6.57 -6.22 -4.81
CA ASN A 15 6.94 -7.63 -4.88
C ASN A 15 6.21 -8.51 -3.84
N VAL A 16 4.88 -8.38 -3.80
CA VAL A 16 3.98 -9.13 -2.90
C VAL A 16 2.83 -9.76 -3.67
N SER A 17 2.03 -10.61 -3.00
CA SER A 17 0.82 -11.14 -3.61
C SER A 17 -0.28 -10.08 -3.74
N ALA A 18 -1.13 -10.19 -4.77
CA ALA A 18 -2.34 -9.36 -4.88
C ALA A 18 -3.29 -9.53 -3.68
N GLY A 19 -3.27 -10.70 -3.01
CA GLY A 19 -4.00 -10.94 -1.77
C GLY A 19 -3.50 -10.05 -0.63
N GLN A 20 -2.19 -9.90 -0.50
CA GLN A 20 -1.59 -9.01 0.50
C GLN A 20 -1.97 -7.54 0.26
N VAL A 21 -1.94 -7.07 -0.99
CA VAL A 21 -2.42 -5.71 -1.32
C VAL A 21 -3.89 -5.52 -0.96
N ARG A 22 -4.75 -6.52 -1.19
CA ARG A 22 -6.16 -6.48 -0.76
C ARG A 22 -6.31 -6.38 0.76
N THR A 23 -5.47 -7.08 1.51
CA THR A 23 -5.45 -6.99 2.98
C THR A 23 -5.07 -5.59 3.44
N LEU A 24 -4.04 -4.98 2.84
CA LEU A 24 -3.63 -3.59 3.15
C LEU A 24 -4.78 -2.60 2.91
N ILE A 25 -5.50 -2.75 1.78
CA ILE A 25 -6.69 -1.93 1.49
C ILE A 25 -7.79 -2.17 2.52
N LYS A 26 -8.10 -3.43 2.83
CA LYS A 26 -9.15 -3.81 3.78
C LYS A 26 -8.87 -3.28 5.19
N ASN A 27 -7.60 -3.27 5.61
CA ASN A 27 -7.16 -2.76 6.89
C ASN A 27 -7.08 -1.21 6.92
N GLY A 28 -7.24 -0.55 5.77
CA GLY A 28 -7.09 0.91 5.64
C GLY A 28 -5.64 1.39 5.62
N GLU A 29 -4.66 0.48 5.62
CA GLU A 29 -3.23 0.79 5.58
C GLU A 29 -2.79 1.38 4.23
N LEU A 30 -3.42 0.89 3.15
CA LEU A 30 -3.23 1.40 1.80
C LEU A 30 -4.57 1.94 1.26
N PRO A 31 -4.83 3.25 1.37
CA PRO A 31 -6.05 3.86 0.86
C PRO A 31 -6.23 3.59 -0.64
N ALA A 32 -7.44 3.18 -1.01
CA ALA A 32 -7.81 2.90 -2.39
C ALA A 32 -9.25 3.30 -2.64
N ILE A 33 -9.55 3.69 -3.88
CA ILE A 33 -10.91 3.98 -4.32
C ILE A 33 -11.43 2.83 -5.18
N GLN A 34 -12.74 2.59 -5.13
CA GLN A 34 -13.41 1.72 -6.08
C GLN A 34 -13.91 2.55 -7.26
N VAL A 35 -13.52 2.19 -8.47
CA VAL A 35 -13.92 2.90 -9.69
C VAL A 35 -14.81 1.99 -10.52
N GLY A 36 -16.08 2.35 -10.66
CA GLY A 36 -17.06 1.60 -11.45
C GLY A 36 -17.56 0.33 -10.75
N GLY A 37 -17.68 -0.76 -11.51
CA GLY A 37 -18.29 -2.01 -11.06
C GLY A 37 -17.44 -2.86 -10.11
N ARG A 38 -18.05 -3.96 -9.61
CA ARG A 38 -17.52 -4.83 -8.55
C ARG A 38 -16.04 -5.17 -8.72
N GLY A 39 -15.23 -4.75 -7.74
CA GLY A 39 -13.85 -5.22 -7.55
C GLY A 39 -12.77 -4.44 -8.26
N GLN A 40 -13.10 -3.35 -8.96
CA GLN A 40 -12.11 -2.46 -9.58
C GLN A 40 -11.58 -1.43 -8.57
N TRP A 41 -10.47 -1.76 -7.94
CA TRP A 41 -9.77 -0.85 -7.02
C TRP A 41 -8.68 -0.08 -7.75
N ARG A 42 -8.50 1.19 -7.36
CA ARG A 42 -7.45 2.07 -7.84
C ARG A 42 -6.73 2.71 -6.67
N ILE A 43 -5.42 2.67 -6.73
CA ILE A 43 -4.52 3.26 -5.74
C ILE A 43 -3.81 4.41 -6.45
N GLU A 44 -3.85 5.61 -5.89
CA GLU A 44 -3.06 6.70 -6.45
C GLU A 44 -1.57 6.45 -6.18
N ASP A 45 -0.72 6.69 -7.17
CA ASP A 45 0.74 6.50 -7.05
C ASP A 45 1.35 7.25 -5.86
N ALA A 46 0.85 8.46 -5.58
CA ALA A 46 1.25 9.26 -4.42
C ALA A 46 0.90 8.56 -3.10
N VAL A 47 -0.25 7.88 -3.03
CA VAL A 47 -0.68 7.13 -1.84
C VAL A 47 0.18 5.89 -1.62
N LEU A 48 0.59 5.19 -2.69
CA LEU A 48 1.55 4.09 -2.58
C LEU A 48 2.90 4.59 -2.06
N THR A 49 3.39 5.71 -2.60
CA THR A 49 4.64 6.33 -2.14
C THR A 49 4.56 6.70 -0.66
N GLU A 50 3.48 7.37 -0.23
CA GLU A 50 3.29 7.74 1.17
C GLU A 50 3.20 6.51 2.09
N TYR A 51 2.53 5.44 1.65
CA TYR A 51 2.51 4.18 2.39
C TYR A 51 3.92 3.63 2.63
N VAL A 52 4.76 3.61 1.60
CA VAL A 52 6.15 3.13 1.69
C VAL A 52 6.96 4.01 2.66
N GLU A 53 6.81 5.33 2.60
CA GLU A 53 7.47 6.26 3.51
C GLU A 53 7.06 6.05 4.97
N ARG A 54 5.74 5.88 5.23
CA ARG A 54 5.23 5.56 6.57
C ARG A 54 5.73 4.21 7.06
N ALA A 55 5.79 3.19 6.20
CA ALA A 55 6.31 1.88 6.56
C ALA A 55 7.79 1.97 6.97
N TYR A 56 8.61 2.69 6.21
CA TYR A 56 10.00 2.96 6.61
C TYR A 56 10.11 3.74 7.92
N ALA A 57 9.26 4.74 8.16
CA ALA A 57 9.25 5.50 9.40
C ALA A 57 8.93 4.61 10.61
N ALA A 58 7.88 3.79 10.52
CA ALA A 58 7.52 2.83 11.56
C ALA A 58 8.64 1.83 11.83
N THR A 59 9.32 1.32 10.79
CA THR A 59 10.50 0.45 10.95
C THR A 59 11.63 1.18 11.68
N ARG A 60 11.93 2.43 11.32
CA ARG A 60 12.97 3.23 12.01
C ARG A 60 12.64 3.46 13.48
N GLU A 61 11.37 3.75 13.79
CA GLU A 61 10.92 3.95 15.18
C GLU A 61 11.10 2.69 16.02
N LYS A 62 10.74 1.50 15.48
CA LYS A 62 10.95 0.21 16.16
C LYS A 62 12.43 -0.08 16.44
N ILE A 63 13.31 0.19 15.48
CA ILE A 63 14.77 0.06 15.68
C ILE A 63 15.23 0.99 16.80
N ALA A 64 14.78 2.25 16.76
CA ALA A 64 15.22 3.26 17.72
C ALA A 64 14.69 2.98 19.14
N SER A 65 13.53 2.35 19.30
CA SER A 65 12.99 1.93 20.59
C SER A 65 13.64 0.66 21.14
N GLY A 66 14.47 -0.03 20.36
CA GLY A 66 15.06 -1.32 20.73
C GLY A 66 14.06 -2.47 20.74
N GLU A 67 12.90 -2.32 20.07
CA GLU A 67 12.02 -3.45 19.80
C GLU A 67 12.69 -4.35 18.75
N ASP A 68 12.97 -5.60 19.14
CA ASP A 68 13.46 -6.61 18.21
C ASP A 68 12.40 -6.95 17.15
N PHE A 69 12.86 -7.12 15.91
CA PHE A 69 12.04 -7.48 14.74
C PHE A 69 11.60 -8.94 14.71
#